data_AF-A0A1E3QY90-F1
#
_entry.id   AF-A0A1E3QY90-F1
#
_cell.length_a   1.000
_cell.length_b   1.000
_cell.length_c   1.000
_cell.angle_alpha   90.00
_cell.angle_beta   90.00
_cell.angle_gamma   90.00
#
_symmetry.space_group_name_H-M   'P 1'
#
loop_
_entity.id
_entity.type
_entity.pdbx_description
1 polymer ?
#
loop_
_entity_poly.entity_id
_entity_poly.type
_entity_poly.pdbx_seq_one_letter_code
_entity_poly.pdbx_strand_id
1 'polypeptide(L)'
;MAEFSYDDVTPLPISEENPQLCQILYKEEYKTTMGLLRALLAKKEYSERALALTERVIELIAAHYTVWQYRYHIVLNINRSILEELDWCEEIALENLKNYQIWNYRQLLIEHLLSQGCEEDRKRFSYRREYPLMQAMFDEDEKNYHVWSYRKWFVKKFGLLESPEELAFVDGLIAADIRNNSAWNHRFFISFGSFQSGAADPLITEREISYARMKIALSPQNPSSWNYLLGIYDFIKKDIDDLFEFASEYASYRVEDASVEPMIESVLALEVLARIHERKNPQEAARIYDLLGTKYDKIRVRYWAFEKQKLHV
;
A
#
# COMPACT_ATOMS: atom_id res chain seq x y z
N MET A 1 21.94 22.84 -16.26
CA MET A 1 22.93 23.86 -15.84
C MET A 1 23.18 24.96 -16.87
N ALA A 2 22.68 24.89 -18.11
CA ALA A 2 22.98 25.94 -19.12
C ALA A 2 22.31 27.30 -18.85
N GLU A 3 21.27 27.33 -18.01
CA GLU A 3 20.46 28.53 -17.74
C GLU A 3 21.01 29.42 -16.62
N PHE A 4 21.77 28.87 -15.68
CA PHE A 4 22.26 29.59 -14.50
C PHE A 4 23.78 29.45 -14.35
N SER A 5 24.46 30.54 -13.96
CA SER A 5 25.88 30.50 -13.57
C SER A 5 26.03 30.14 -12.09
N TYR A 6 27.06 29.36 -11.81
CA TYR A 6 27.49 28.94 -10.47
C TYR A 6 28.95 29.32 -10.20
N ASP A 7 29.53 30.23 -10.99
CA ASP A 7 30.95 30.59 -10.92
C ASP A 7 31.32 31.27 -9.59
N ASP A 8 30.34 31.85 -8.89
CA ASP A 8 30.46 32.44 -7.56
C ASP A 8 30.41 31.41 -6.40
N VAL A 9 30.16 30.13 -6.71
CA VAL A 9 29.94 29.08 -5.73
C VAL A 9 31.12 28.11 -5.71
N THR A 10 31.88 28.10 -4.62
CA THR A 10 32.89 27.07 -4.38
C THR A 10 32.22 25.75 -3.96
N PRO A 11 32.35 24.65 -4.73
CA PRO A 11 31.76 23.36 -4.38
C PRO A 11 32.33 22.81 -3.06
N LEU A 12 31.47 22.22 -2.23
CA LEU A 12 31.89 21.52 -1.00
C LEU A 12 32.15 20.03 -1.28
N PRO A 13 33.12 19.39 -0.60
CA PRO A 13 33.35 17.96 -0.74
C PRO A 13 32.12 17.15 -0.28
N ILE A 14 31.87 15.99 -0.92
CA ILE A 14 30.78 15.08 -0.54
C ILE A 14 31.06 14.45 0.84
N SER A 15 32.31 14.07 1.10
CA SER A 15 32.76 13.54 2.39
C SER A 15 34.15 14.06 2.71
N GLU A 16 34.39 14.34 3.99
CA GLU A 16 35.66 14.80 4.55
C GLU A 16 36.39 13.68 5.32
N GLU A 17 35.75 12.52 5.49
CA GLU A 17 36.29 11.41 6.27
C GLU A 17 37.45 10.70 5.55
N ASN A 18 38.43 10.20 6.31
CA ASN A 18 39.50 9.33 5.82
C ASN A 18 40.01 8.37 6.92
N PRO A 19 40.02 7.04 6.69
CA PRO A 19 39.51 6.35 5.51
C PRO A 19 37.97 6.31 5.47
N GLN A 20 37.39 6.29 4.27
CA GLN A 20 35.94 6.16 4.10
C GLN A 20 35.53 4.70 4.01
N LEU A 21 34.68 4.24 4.92
CA LEU A 21 34.02 2.94 4.79
C LEU A 21 32.91 3.04 3.74
N CYS A 22 32.79 2.00 2.90
CA CYS A 22 31.80 1.94 1.81
C CYS A 22 31.87 3.13 0.83
N GLN A 23 33.09 3.61 0.52
CA GLN A 23 33.29 4.73 -0.40
C GLN A 23 32.70 4.42 -1.79
N ILE A 24 31.81 5.30 -2.25
CA ILE A 24 31.30 5.26 -3.62
C ILE A 24 32.24 6.07 -4.52
N LEU A 25 32.71 5.45 -5.60
CA LEU A 25 33.52 6.10 -6.62
C LEU A 25 32.63 6.91 -7.58
N TYR A 26 32.20 8.08 -7.14
CA TYR A 26 31.32 8.95 -7.91
C TYR A 26 31.98 9.43 -9.22
N LYS A 27 31.17 9.56 -10.28
CA LYS A 27 31.56 10.28 -11.50
C LYS A 27 31.78 11.76 -11.19
N GLU A 28 32.64 12.43 -11.95
CA GLU A 28 32.94 13.87 -11.76
C GLU A 28 31.69 14.74 -11.83
N GLU A 29 30.78 14.43 -12.75
CA GLU A 29 29.48 15.11 -12.83
C GLU A 29 28.74 15.11 -11.49
N TYR A 30 28.58 13.93 -10.86
CA TYR A 30 27.91 13.82 -9.57
C TYR A 30 28.66 14.59 -8.47
N LYS A 31 30.00 14.52 -8.46
CA LYS A 31 30.83 15.26 -7.49
C LYS A 31 30.61 16.77 -7.62
N THR A 32 30.64 17.30 -8.84
CA THR A 32 30.45 18.73 -9.10
C THR A 32 29.04 19.17 -8.73
N THR A 33 28.00 18.48 -9.23
CA THR A 33 26.61 18.85 -8.96
C THR A 33 26.29 18.77 -7.47
N MET A 34 26.67 17.69 -6.79
CA MET A 34 26.43 17.54 -5.36
C MET A 34 27.25 18.52 -4.52
N GLY A 35 28.49 18.81 -4.92
CA GLY A 35 29.32 19.78 -4.22
C GLY A 35 28.78 21.21 -4.29
N LEU A 36 28.29 21.62 -5.46
CA LEU A 36 27.57 22.88 -5.63
C LEU A 36 26.29 22.91 -4.78
N LEU A 37 25.50 21.83 -4.80
CA LEU A 37 24.26 21.75 -4.03
C LEU A 37 24.52 21.88 -2.52
N ARG A 38 25.55 21.17 -2.02
CA ARG A 38 25.98 21.25 -0.62
C ARG A 38 26.39 22.67 -0.24
N ALA A 39 27.10 23.38 -1.13
CA ALA A 39 27.49 24.77 -0.88
C ALA A 39 26.28 25.71 -0.76
N LEU A 40 25.29 25.58 -1.65
CA LEU A 40 24.06 26.36 -1.60
C LEU A 40 23.21 26.02 -0.36
N LEU A 41 23.07 24.74 -0.05
CA LEU A 41 22.36 24.24 1.12
C LEU A 41 22.98 24.76 2.43
N ALA A 42 24.30 24.74 2.55
CA ALA A 42 25.01 25.25 3.73
C ALA A 42 24.76 26.75 3.96
N LYS A 43 24.60 27.52 2.88
CA LYS A 43 24.25 28.95 2.93
C LYS A 43 22.75 29.20 3.08
N LYS A 44 21.92 28.16 3.04
CA LYS A 44 20.45 28.25 2.97
C LYS A 44 19.98 29.17 1.84
N GLU A 45 20.62 29.05 0.67
CA GLU A 45 20.21 29.85 -0.49
C GLU A 45 18.86 29.33 -1.02
N TYR A 46 17.87 30.21 -1.16
CA TYR A 46 16.58 29.88 -1.78
C TYR A 46 16.42 30.73 -3.04
N SER A 47 16.69 30.13 -4.19
CA SER A 47 16.75 30.81 -5.48
C SER A 47 16.36 29.86 -6.61
N GLU A 48 16.00 30.40 -7.77
CA GLU A 48 15.71 29.59 -8.98
C GLU A 48 16.91 28.73 -9.41
N ARG A 49 18.14 29.24 -9.27
CA ARG A 49 19.34 28.45 -9.56
C ARG A 49 19.55 27.29 -8.57
N ALA A 50 19.17 27.47 -7.30
CA ALA A 50 19.20 26.39 -6.31
C ALA A 50 18.12 25.35 -6.63
N LEU A 51 16.92 25.78 -7.05
CA LEU A 51 15.84 24.90 -7.49
C LEU A 51 16.29 24.03 -8.68
N ALA A 52 16.82 24.65 -9.73
CA ALA A 52 17.35 23.94 -10.90
C ALA A 52 18.47 22.94 -10.55
N LEU A 53 19.27 23.25 -9.51
CA LEU A 53 20.32 22.34 -9.07
C LEU A 53 19.76 21.13 -8.29
N THR A 54 18.69 21.32 -7.51
CA THR A 54 18.00 20.20 -6.85
C THR A 54 17.43 19.22 -7.87
N GLU A 55 16.84 19.72 -8.95
CA GLU A 55 16.34 18.91 -10.06
C GLU A 55 17.46 18.06 -10.67
N ARG A 56 18.61 18.68 -10.99
CA ARG A 56 19.74 17.94 -11.55
C ARG A 56 20.25 16.84 -10.61
N VAL A 57 20.26 17.08 -9.30
CA VAL A 57 20.64 16.02 -8.34
C VAL A 57 19.58 14.93 -8.28
N ILE A 58 18.29 15.26 -8.36
CA ILE A 58 17.19 14.29 -8.35
C ILE A 58 17.20 13.41 -9.61
N GLU A 59 17.53 13.96 -10.78
CA GLU A 59 17.74 13.18 -12.01
C GLU A 59 18.90 12.17 -11.86
N LEU A 60 19.96 12.53 -11.13
CA LEU A 60 21.08 11.64 -10.85
C LEU A 60 20.76 10.61 -9.74
N ILE A 61 19.99 11.02 -8.73
CA ILE A 61 19.63 10.20 -7.56
C ILE A 61 18.31 10.66 -6.92
N ALA A 62 17.19 10.15 -7.45
CA ALA A 62 15.86 10.49 -6.94
C ALA A 62 15.64 10.07 -5.48
N ALA A 63 16.46 9.19 -4.90
CA ALA A 63 16.30 8.73 -3.52
C ALA A 63 16.88 9.69 -2.46
N HIS A 64 17.54 10.79 -2.85
CA HIS A 64 18.28 11.65 -1.92
C HIS A 64 17.35 12.58 -1.11
N TYR A 65 16.85 12.09 0.03
CA TYR A 65 15.83 12.77 0.85
C TYR A 65 16.21 14.21 1.30
N THR A 66 17.48 14.50 1.59
CA THR A 66 17.90 15.87 1.94
C THR A 66 17.67 16.86 0.79
N VAL A 67 17.83 16.42 -0.46
CA VAL A 67 17.61 17.26 -1.64
C VAL A 67 16.13 17.57 -1.81
N TRP A 68 15.25 16.57 -1.62
CA TRP A 68 13.80 16.78 -1.64
C TRP A 68 13.33 17.76 -0.56
N GLN A 69 13.87 17.64 0.66
CA GLN A 69 13.55 18.58 1.73
C GLN A 69 14.06 20.00 1.40
N TYR A 70 15.27 20.12 0.87
CA TYR A 70 15.80 21.42 0.48
C TYR A 70 15.00 22.03 -0.66
N ARG A 71 14.65 21.23 -1.68
CA ARG A 71 13.77 21.62 -2.78
C ARG A 71 12.43 22.15 -2.27
N TYR A 72 11.81 21.44 -1.33
CA TYR A 72 10.56 21.89 -0.69
C TYR A 72 10.72 23.31 -0.10
N HIS A 73 11.76 23.52 0.69
CA HIS A 73 12.02 24.84 1.26
C HIS A 73 12.30 25.91 0.20
N ILE A 74 13.04 25.59 -0.87
CA ILE A 74 13.27 26.53 -1.97
C ILE A 74 11.94 26.93 -2.62
N VAL A 75 11.12 25.97 -3.03
CA VAL A 75 9.80 26.18 -3.67
C VAL A 75 8.93 27.13 -2.84
N LEU A 76 8.86 26.90 -1.52
CA LEU A 76 8.09 27.75 -0.63
C LEU A 76 8.67 29.16 -0.49
N ASN A 77 9.99 29.30 -0.37
CA ASN A 77 10.63 30.61 -0.13
C ASN A 77 10.63 31.51 -1.37
N ILE A 78 10.70 30.93 -2.57
CA ILE A 78 10.62 31.69 -3.83
C ILE A 78 9.18 31.90 -4.30
N ASN A 79 8.19 31.38 -3.55
CA ASN A 79 6.76 31.41 -3.88
C ASN A 79 6.46 30.85 -5.28
N ARG A 80 7.09 29.72 -5.64
CA ARG A 80 6.79 29.04 -6.90
C ARG A 80 5.36 28.49 -6.87
N SER A 81 4.67 28.46 -8.01
CA SER A 81 3.34 27.84 -8.06
C SER A 81 3.43 26.37 -7.68
N ILE A 82 2.63 25.97 -6.70
CA ILE A 82 2.59 24.58 -6.25
C ILE A 82 1.99 23.69 -7.33
N LEU A 83 1.11 24.23 -8.18
CA LEU A 83 0.52 23.47 -9.29
C LEU A 83 1.59 23.11 -10.32
N GLU A 84 2.43 24.07 -10.72
CA GLU A 84 3.57 23.80 -11.61
C GLU A 84 4.54 22.80 -11.00
N GLU A 85 4.84 22.93 -9.70
CA GLU A 85 5.74 21.99 -9.01
C GLU A 85 5.15 20.58 -8.91
N LEU A 86 3.83 20.46 -8.79
CA LEU A 86 3.15 19.17 -8.83
C LEU A 86 3.16 18.55 -10.23
N ASP A 87 3.12 19.36 -11.30
CA ASP A 87 3.26 18.88 -12.68
C ASP A 87 4.70 18.34 -12.91
N TRP A 88 5.72 19.08 -12.46
CA TRP A 88 7.11 18.59 -12.48
C TRP A 88 7.29 17.29 -11.67
N CYS A 89 6.74 17.25 -10.45
CA CYS A 89 6.85 16.07 -9.59
C CYS A 89 6.15 14.84 -10.20
N GLU A 90 5.13 15.05 -11.04
CA GLU A 90 4.44 13.99 -11.78
C GLU A 90 5.37 13.33 -12.81
N GLU A 91 6.10 14.12 -13.59
CA GLU A 91 7.08 13.62 -14.57
C GLU A 91 8.15 12.76 -13.86
N ILE A 92 8.69 13.26 -12.75
CA ILE A 92 9.68 12.52 -11.95
C ILE A 92 9.10 11.20 -11.41
N ALA A 93 7.82 11.18 -11.01
CA ALA A 93 7.14 9.99 -10.51
C ALA A 93 7.02 8.88 -11.56
N LEU A 94 6.65 9.25 -12.80
CA LEU A 94 6.49 8.32 -13.91
C LEU A 94 7.82 7.65 -14.30
N GLU A 95 8.94 8.33 -14.10
CA GLU A 95 10.28 7.77 -14.33
C GLU A 95 10.82 6.95 -13.14
N ASN A 96 10.21 7.07 -11.96
CA ASN A 96 10.73 6.51 -10.70
C ASN A 96 9.64 5.78 -9.89
N LEU A 97 9.16 4.65 -10.43
CA LEU A 97 8.01 3.92 -9.91
C LEU A 97 8.06 3.55 -8.41
N LYS A 98 9.27 3.34 -7.84
CA LYS A 98 9.47 2.83 -6.47
C LYS A 98 10.34 3.76 -5.63
N ASN A 99 9.81 4.94 -5.31
CA ASN A 99 10.54 5.98 -4.59
C ASN A 99 9.68 6.60 -3.47
N TYR A 100 10.16 6.58 -2.23
CA TYR A 100 9.43 7.15 -1.08
C TYR A 100 9.36 8.67 -1.11
N GLN A 101 10.44 9.32 -1.53
CA GLN A 101 10.61 10.77 -1.45
C GLN A 101 9.62 11.50 -2.35
N ILE A 102 9.37 10.98 -3.55
CA ILE A 102 8.42 11.56 -4.51
C ILE A 102 7.00 11.62 -3.92
N TRP A 103 6.49 10.49 -3.41
CA TRP A 103 5.15 10.43 -2.85
C TRP A 103 5.01 11.26 -1.58
N ASN A 104 6.04 11.31 -0.73
CA ASN A 104 6.04 12.19 0.43
C ASN A 104 6.08 13.67 0.03
N TYR A 105 6.93 14.05 -0.94
CA TYR A 105 7.05 15.40 -1.44
C TYR A 105 5.71 15.89 -2.02
N ARG A 106 5.04 15.05 -2.82
CA ARG A 106 3.73 15.36 -3.38
C ARG A 106 2.67 15.60 -2.28
N GLN A 107 2.66 14.80 -1.21
CA GLN A 107 1.78 15.03 -0.05
C GLN A 107 2.07 16.39 0.60
N LEU A 108 3.33 16.72 0.84
CA LEU A 108 3.73 18.00 1.45
C LEU A 108 3.29 19.20 0.62
N LEU A 109 3.46 19.14 -0.70
CA LEU A 109 3.01 20.18 -1.62
C LEU A 109 1.50 20.39 -1.54
N ILE A 110 0.71 19.31 -1.61
CA ILE A 110 -0.76 19.39 -1.53
C ILE A 110 -1.20 19.90 -0.15
N GLU A 111 -0.57 19.46 0.93
CA GLU A 111 -0.88 19.93 2.28
C GLU A 111 -0.59 21.42 2.46
N HIS A 112 0.56 21.87 1.94
CA HIS A 112 0.90 23.29 1.92
C HIS A 112 -0.11 24.10 1.10
N LEU A 113 -0.40 23.66 -0.12
CA LEU A 113 -1.35 24.33 -1.01
C LEU A 113 -2.71 24.54 -0.33
N LEU A 114 -3.25 23.49 0.28
CA LEU A 114 -4.57 23.53 0.92
C LEU A 114 -4.60 24.39 2.19
N SER A 115 -3.49 24.47 2.94
CA SER A 115 -3.45 25.16 4.24
C SER A 115 -2.92 26.60 4.17
N GLN A 116 -1.93 26.85 3.31
CA GLN A 116 -1.13 28.07 3.27
C GLN A 116 -0.84 28.59 1.86
N GLY A 117 -1.23 27.87 0.80
CA GLY A 117 -1.02 28.30 -0.59
C GLY A 117 -1.68 29.63 -0.94
N CYS A 118 -1.39 30.20 -2.11
CA CYS A 118 -2.13 31.38 -2.57
C CYS A 118 -3.60 31.02 -2.89
N GLU A 119 -4.48 32.02 -2.83
CA GLU A 119 -5.92 31.79 -3.02
C GLU A 119 -6.24 31.36 -4.46
N GLU A 120 -5.49 31.88 -5.43
CA GLU A 120 -5.61 31.54 -6.84
C GLU A 120 -5.32 30.06 -7.08
N ASP A 121 -4.20 29.53 -6.57
CA ASP A 121 -3.82 28.13 -6.75
C ASP A 121 -4.79 27.21 -5.99
N ARG A 122 -5.25 27.59 -4.79
CA ARG A 122 -6.27 26.83 -4.06
C ARG A 122 -7.58 26.71 -4.84
N LYS A 123 -8.04 27.80 -5.47
CA LYS A 123 -9.26 27.78 -6.30
C LYS A 123 -9.11 26.95 -7.57
N ARG A 124 -7.90 26.88 -8.12
CA ARG A 124 -7.59 26.09 -9.31
C ARG A 124 -7.37 24.61 -8.99
N PHE A 125 -6.94 24.30 -7.78
CA PHE A 125 -6.66 22.93 -7.38
C PHE A 125 -7.93 22.08 -7.32
N SER A 126 -7.91 20.95 -8.02
CA SER A 126 -8.87 19.87 -7.85
C SER A 126 -8.12 18.61 -7.52
N TYR A 127 -8.51 17.91 -6.45
CA TYR A 127 -7.92 16.61 -6.08
C TYR A 127 -8.05 15.58 -7.21
N ARG A 128 -9.00 15.77 -8.14
CA ARG A 128 -9.20 14.87 -9.29
C ARG A 128 -7.98 14.79 -10.20
N ARG A 129 -7.08 15.78 -10.18
CA ARG A 129 -5.81 15.75 -10.94
C ARG A 129 -4.89 14.61 -10.51
N GLU A 130 -5.10 14.04 -9.33
CA GLU A 130 -4.27 12.93 -8.82
C GLU A 130 -4.66 11.57 -9.42
N TYR A 131 -5.86 11.44 -9.99
CA TYR A 131 -6.33 10.16 -10.52
C TYR A 131 -5.52 9.67 -11.73
N PRO A 132 -5.23 10.48 -12.77
CA PRO A 132 -4.45 10.02 -13.92
C PRO A 132 -3.06 9.50 -13.55
N LEU A 133 -2.34 10.21 -12.66
CA LEU A 133 -1.04 9.74 -12.17
C LEU A 133 -1.16 8.42 -11.42
N MET A 134 -2.08 8.31 -10.45
CA MET A 134 -2.27 7.04 -9.73
C MET A 134 -2.66 5.91 -10.67
N GLN A 135 -3.49 6.17 -11.69
CA GLN A 135 -3.88 5.18 -12.68
C GLN A 135 -2.69 4.72 -13.52
N ALA A 136 -1.90 5.64 -14.08
CA ALA A 136 -0.71 5.31 -14.85
C ALA A 136 0.28 4.46 -14.03
N MET A 137 0.45 4.78 -12.74
CA MET A 137 1.31 4.00 -11.85
C MET A 137 0.75 2.59 -11.56
N PHE A 138 -0.57 2.41 -11.50
CA PHE A 138 -1.20 1.10 -11.34
C PHE A 138 -1.22 0.29 -12.64
N ASP A 139 -1.29 0.94 -13.79
CA ASP A 139 -1.19 0.29 -15.10
C ASP A 139 0.19 -0.36 -15.28
N GLU A 140 1.25 0.26 -14.73
CA GLU A 140 2.62 -0.29 -14.70
C GLU A 140 2.83 -1.33 -13.58
N ASP A 141 2.36 -1.07 -12.36
CA ASP A 141 2.45 -1.99 -11.22
C ASP A 141 1.20 -1.87 -10.33
N GLU A 142 0.20 -2.72 -10.60
CA GLU A 142 -1.08 -2.76 -9.87
C GLU A 142 -0.91 -3.04 -8.36
N LYS A 143 0.27 -3.52 -7.93
CA LYS A 143 0.59 -3.86 -6.53
C LYS A 143 1.60 -2.87 -5.93
N ASN A 144 1.84 -1.74 -6.58
CA ASN A 144 2.77 -0.72 -6.11
C ASN A 144 2.37 -0.19 -4.72
N TYR A 145 3.18 -0.55 -3.72
CA TYR A 145 2.89 -0.24 -2.33
C TYR A 145 2.90 1.26 -2.03
N HIS A 146 3.76 2.03 -2.72
CA HIS A 146 3.83 3.47 -2.52
C HIS A 146 2.55 4.16 -3.00
N VAL A 147 2.05 3.76 -4.17
CA VAL A 147 0.82 4.31 -4.75
C VAL A 147 -0.39 3.92 -3.90
N TRP A 148 -0.48 2.67 -3.43
CA TRP A 148 -1.55 2.25 -2.51
C TRP A 148 -1.50 3.02 -1.18
N SER A 149 -0.32 3.24 -0.61
CA SER A 149 -0.15 4.05 0.60
C SER A 149 -0.54 5.50 0.36
N TYR A 150 -0.14 6.08 -0.77
CA TYR A 150 -0.52 7.43 -1.17
C TYR A 150 -2.03 7.55 -1.37
N ARG A 151 -2.66 6.58 -2.05
CA ARG A 151 -4.10 6.55 -2.30
C ARG A 151 -4.91 6.45 -1.01
N LYS A 152 -4.43 5.73 0.01
CA LYS A 152 -5.03 5.73 1.34
C LYS A 152 -4.99 7.11 1.99
N TRP A 153 -3.85 7.79 1.96
CA TRP A 153 -3.75 9.17 2.44
C TRP A 153 -4.71 10.08 1.65
N PHE A 154 -4.74 9.97 0.33
CA PHE A 154 -5.59 10.74 -0.57
C PHE A 154 -7.08 10.57 -0.22
N VAL A 155 -7.54 9.33 -0.09
CA VAL A 155 -8.93 9.01 0.29
C VAL A 155 -9.29 9.63 1.64
N LYS A 156 -8.40 9.56 2.64
CA LYS A 156 -8.63 10.22 3.94
C LYS A 156 -8.63 11.74 3.82
N LYS A 157 -7.64 12.31 3.13
CA LYS A 157 -7.40 13.75 3.02
C LYS A 157 -8.59 14.47 2.39
N PHE A 158 -9.24 13.84 1.41
CA PHE A 158 -10.36 14.40 0.67
C PHE A 158 -11.72 13.82 1.07
N GLY A 159 -11.80 13.04 2.15
CA GLY A 159 -13.06 12.53 2.69
C GLY A 159 -13.79 11.58 1.74
N LEU A 160 -13.06 10.73 1.02
CA LEU A 160 -13.57 9.85 -0.04
C LEU A 160 -13.86 8.41 0.43
N LEU A 161 -13.84 8.18 1.75
CA LEU A 161 -14.27 6.90 2.32
C LEU A 161 -15.70 6.62 1.87
N GLU A 162 -15.99 5.36 1.53
CA GLU A 162 -17.31 4.89 1.08
C GLU A 162 -17.83 5.56 -0.22
N SER A 163 -17.01 6.36 -0.92
CA SER A 163 -17.44 7.01 -2.15
C SER A 163 -17.74 5.96 -3.24
N PRO A 164 -18.83 6.12 -4.03
CA PRO A 164 -19.18 5.18 -5.09
C PRO A 164 -18.08 5.03 -6.14
N GLU A 165 -17.37 6.11 -6.46
CA GLU A 165 -16.25 6.12 -7.40
C GLU A 165 -15.09 5.24 -6.91
N GLU A 166 -14.74 5.32 -5.62
CA GLU A 166 -13.65 4.52 -5.05
C GLU A 166 -14.03 3.04 -4.88
N LEU A 167 -15.29 2.76 -4.57
CA LEU A 167 -15.84 1.40 -4.55
C LEU A 167 -15.86 0.77 -5.96
N ALA A 168 -16.26 1.53 -6.98
CA ALA A 168 -16.24 1.08 -8.37
C ALA A 168 -14.80 0.83 -8.87
N PHE A 169 -13.88 1.72 -8.52
CA PHE A 169 -12.45 1.55 -8.83
C PHE A 169 -11.90 0.24 -8.26
N VAL A 170 -12.10 -0.01 -6.96
CA VAL A 170 -11.55 -1.23 -6.33
C VAL A 170 -12.27 -2.50 -6.80
N ASP A 171 -13.57 -2.43 -7.11
CA ASP A 171 -14.30 -3.56 -7.69
C ASP A 171 -13.79 -3.91 -9.09
N GLY A 172 -13.48 -2.90 -9.92
CA GLY A 172 -12.86 -3.10 -11.23
C GLY A 172 -11.51 -3.83 -11.14
N LEU A 173 -10.67 -3.45 -10.19
CA LEU A 173 -9.38 -4.13 -9.95
C LEU A 173 -9.56 -5.58 -9.47
N ILE A 174 -10.50 -5.84 -8.56
CA ILE A 174 -10.79 -7.22 -8.11
C ILE A 174 -11.44 -8.05 -9.22
N ALA A 175 -12.22 -7.43 -10.11
CA ALA A 175 -12.77 -8.11 -11.28
C ALA A 175 -11.68 -8.50 -12.29
N ALA A 176 -10.65 -7.64 -12.46
CA ALA A 176 -9.51 -7.91 -13.34
C ALA A 176 -8.55 -8.98 -12.74
N ASP A 177 -8.16 -8.83 -11.47
CA ASP A 177 -7.40 -9.83 -10.72
C ASP A 177 -8.04 -10.06 -9.34
N ILE A 178 -8.82 -11.14 -9.22
CA ILE A 178 -9.47 -11.54 -7.96
C ILE A 178 -8.46 -11.84 -6.85
N ARG A 179 -7.19 -12.09 -7.17
CA ARG A 179 -6.10 -12.35 -6.21
C ARG A 179 -5.29 -11.10 -5.87
N ASN A 180 -5.68 -9.91 -6.36
CA ASN A 180 -5.00 -8.65 -6.03
C ASN A 180 -5.27 -8.27 -4.56
N ASN A 181 -4.41 -8.72 -3.65
CA ASN A 181 -4.55 -8.49 -2.23
C ASN A 181 -4.50 -7.01 -1.83
N SER A 182 -3.83 -6.16 -2.61
CA SER A 182 -3.80 -4.72 -2.38
C SER A 182 -5.19 -4.10 -2.60
N ALA A 183 -5.89 -4.52 -3.65
CA ALA A 183 -7.27 -4.12 -3.89
C ALA A 183 -8.21 -4.60 -2.77
N TRP A 184 -8.10 -5.86 -2.33
CA TRP A 184 -8.87 -6.37 -1.18
C TRP A 184 -8.61 -5.59 0.11
N ASN A 185 -7.34 -5.28 0.39
CA ASN A 185 -6.95 -4.48 1.54
C ASN A 185 -7.53 -3.05 1.46
N HIS A 186 -7.49 -2.45 0.27
CA HIS A 186 -8.06 -1.12 0.05
C HIS A 186 -9.59 -1.13 0.16
N ARG A 187 -10.27 -2.15 -0.37
CA ARG A 187 -11.72 -2.33 -0.22
C ARG A 187 -12.13 -2.41 1.24
N PHE A 188 -11.34 -3.09 2.08
CA PHE A 188 -11.59 -3.15 3.52
C PHE A 188 -11.44 -1.75 4.13
N PHE A 189 -10.34 -1.07 3.79
CA PHE A 189 -10.06 0.28 4.27
C PHE A 189 -11.17 1.28 3.90
N ILE A 190 -11.68 1.29 2.68
CA ILE A 190 -12.73 2.25 2.27
C ILE A 190 -14.11 1.90 2.80
N SER A 191 -14.37 0.64 3.17
CA SER A 191 -15.66 0.19 3.69
C SER A 191 -15.74 0.27 5.21
N PHE A 192 -14.62 0.06 5.90
CA PHE A 192 -14.59 -0.05 7.37
C PHE A 192 -13.71 1.00 8.06
N GLY A 193 -12.91 1.76 7.30
CA GLY A 193 -11.89 2.67 7.84
C GLY A 193 -12.43 3.91 8.58
N SER A 194 -13.72 4.22 8.44
CA SER A 194 -14.46 5.26 9.18
C SER A 194 -15.01 4.76 10.52
N PHE A 195 -15.06 3.44 10.74
CA PHE A 195 -15.72 2.84 11.90
C PHE A 195 -14.71 2.40 12.97
N GLN A 196 -15.16 2.40 14.22
CA GLN A 196 -14.47 1.68 15.29
C GLN A 196 -14.82 0.19 15.20
N SER A 197 -13.89 -0.67 15.62
CA SER A 197 -14.14 -2.12 15.67
C SER A 197 -15.37 -2.42 16.54
N GLY A 198 -16.27 -3.26 16.04
CA GLY A 198 -17.54 -3.58 16.66
C GLY A 198 -18.68 -2.57 16.39
N ALA A 199 -18.41 -1.47 15.69
CA ALA A 199 -19.39 -0.41 15.42
C ALA A 199 -19.60 -0.16 13.92
N ALA A 200 -19.41 -1.17 13.08
CA ALA A 200 -19.64 -1.08 11.64
C ALA A 200 -21.13 -0.92 11.30
N ASP A 201 -21.43 -0.23 10.21
CA ASP A 201 -22.80 -0.16 9.68
C ASP A 201 -23.28 -1.57 9.25
N PRO A 202 -24.47 -2.02 9.71
CA PRO A 202 -25.02 -3.33 9.35
C PRO A 202 -25.23 -3.55 7.84
N LEU A 203 -25.67 -2.52 7.11
CA LEU A 203 -25.91 -2.60 5.66
C LEU A 203 -24.60 -2.75 4.89
N ILE A 204 -23.56 -2.00 5.30
CA ILE A 204 -22.22 -2.15 4.72
C ILE A 204 -21.67 -3.55 5.02
N THR A 205 -21.84 -4.01 6.26
CA THR A 205 -21.38 -5.33 6.69
C THR A 205 -22.02 -6.45 5.88
N GLU A 206 -23.34 -6.43 5.72
CA GLU A 206 -24.07 -7.43 4.93
C GLU A 206 -23.66 -7.41 3.45
N ARG A 207 -23.52 -6.21 2.87
CA ARG A 207 -23.04 -6.02 1.49
C ARG A 207 -21.66 -6.64 1.31
N GLU A 208 -20.71 -6.35 2.19
CA GLU A 208 -19.33 -6.83 2.06
C GLU A 208 -19.16 -8.32 2.36
N ILE A 209 -19.92 -8.89 3.31
CA ILE A 209 -19.96 -10.35 3.52
C ILE A 209 -20.51 -11.05 2.26
N SER A 210 -21.60 -10.54 1.70
CA SER A 210 -22.21 -11.10 0.49
C SER A 210 -21.25 -11.02 -0.71
N TYR A 211 -20.57 -9.88 -0.86
CA TYR A 211 -19.54 -9.68 -1.88
C TYR A 211 -18.39 -10.69 -1.73
N ALA A 212 -17.86 -10.85 -0.51
CA ALA A 212 -16.77 -11.79 -0.25
C ALA A 212 -17.17 -13.24 -0.55
N ARG A 213 -18.37 -13.66 -0.15
CA ARG A 213 -18.91 -14.99 -0.47
C ARG A 213 -19.04 -15.22 -1.97
N MET A 214 -19.55 -14.25 -2.71
CA MET A 214 -19.64 -14.30 -4.17
C MET A 214 -18.26 -14.47 -4.82
N LYS A 215 -17.26 -13.72 -4.37
CA LYS A 215 -15.89 -13.83 -4.90
C LYS A 215 -15.19 -15.14 -4.49
N ILE A 216 -15.48 -15.68 -3.30
CA ILE A 216 -15.01 -17.01 -2.88
C ILE A 216 -15.59 -18.07 -3.82
N ALA A 217 -16.89 -18.03 -4.15
CA ALA A 217 -17.49 -18.98 -5.08
C ALA A 217 -16.82 -19.00 -6.47
N LEU A 218 -16.30 -17.85 -6.92
CA LEU A 218 -15.56 -17.75 -8.20
C LEU A 218 -14.13 -18.28 -8.12
N SER A 219 -13.50 -18.24 -6.93
CA SER A 219 -12.13 -18.73 -6.74
C SER A 219 -11.93 -19.25 -5.31
N PRO A 220 -12.43 -20.46 -4.98
CA PRO A 220 -12.49 -20.95 -3.61
C PRO A 220 -11.13 -21.09 -2.91
N GLN A 221 -10.05 -21.25 -3.66
CA GLN A 221 -8.69 -21.36 -3.12
C GLN A 221 -7.96 -20.00 -2.99
N ASN A 222 -8.63 -18.86 -3.18
CA ASN A 222 -8.03 -17.53 -3.09
C ASN A 222 -7.90 -17.05 -1.63
N PRO A 223 -6.68 -16.90 -1.09
CA PRO A 223 -6.49 -16.43 0.29
C PRO A 223 -7.01 -15.02 0.53
N SER A 224 -6.97 -14.12 -0.45
CA SER A 224 -7.38 -12.72 -0.24
C SER A 224 -8.86 -12.59 0.09
N SER A 225 -9.74 -13.31 -0.59
CA SER A 225 -11.19 -13.25 -0.33
C SER A 225 -11.58 -13.91 0.99
N TRP A 226 -10.92 -15.02 1.37
CA TRP A 226 -11.12 -15.65 2.68
C TRP A 226 -10.60 -14.77 3.83
N ASN A 227 -9.39 -14.23 3.69
CA ASN A 227 -8.82 -13.32 4.69
C ASN A 227 -9.67 -12.05 4.82
N TYR A 228 -10.23 -11.54 3.73
CA TYR A 228 -11.16 -10.41 3.75
C TYR A 228 -12.43 -10.74 4.53
N LEU A 229 -13.08 -11.88 4.23
CA LEU A 229 -14.27 -12.35 4.93
C LEU A 229 -14.01 -12.52 6.44
N LEU A 230 -12.93 -13.23 6.80
CA LEU A 230 -12.55 -13.44 8.19
C LEU A 230 -12.17 -12.13 8.89
N GLY A 231 -11.53 -11.21 8.17
CA GLY A 231 -11.22 -9.86 8.65
C GLY A 231 -12.47 -9.06 8.98
N ILE A 232 -13.55 -9.17 8.18
CA ILE A 232 -14.84 -8.56 8.50
C ILE A 232 -15.39 -9.14 9.81
N TYR A 233 -15.43 -10.47 9.93
CA TYR A 233 -15.94 -11.15 11.13
C TYR A 233 -15.19 -10.73 12.40
N ASP A 234 -13.86 -10.68 12.36
CA ASP A 234 -13.06 -10.18 13.48
C ASP A 234 -13.34 -8.69 13.76
N PHE A 235 -13.45 -7.87 12.72
CA PHE A 235 -13.68 -6.42 12.87
C PHE A 235 -15.01 -6.12 13.55
N ILE A 236 -16.08 -6.82 13.17
CA ILE A 236 -17.42 -6.67 13.76
C ILE A 236 -17.63 -7.53 15.02
N LYS A 237 -16.60 -8.27 15.46
CA LYS A 237 -16.63 -9.17 16.63
C LYS A 237 -17.74 -10.22 16.55
N LYS A 238 -17.97 -10.74 15.35
CA LYS A 238 -18.94 -11.81 15.08
C LYS A 238 -18.26 -13.17 15.06
N ASP A 239 -18.93 -14.17 15.62
CA ASP A 239 -18.41 -15.54 15.63
C ASP A 239 -18.36 -16.13 14.22
N ILE A 240 -17.27 -16.81 13.89
CA ILE A 240 -17.07 -17.49 12.61
C ILE A 240 -17.92 -18.76 12.49
N ASP A 241 -18.59 -19.19 13.56
CA ASP A 241 -19.56 -20.29 13.56
C ASP A 241 -20.61 -20.18 12.45
N ASP A 242 -21.03 -18.96 12.10
CA ASP A 242 -21.97 -18.68 11.00
C ASP A 242 -21.42 -19.04 9.61
N LEU A 243 -20.12 -19.32 9.50
CA LEU A 243 -19.46 -19.75 8.27
C LEU A 243 -19.41 -21.27 8.12
N PHE A 244 -19.92 -22.05 9.08
CA PHE A 244 -19.82 -23.52 9.04
C PHE A 244 -20.42 -24.11 7.76
N GLU A 245 -21.69 -23.81 7.47
CA GLU A 245 -22.37 -24.32 6.28
C GLU A 245 -21.66 -23.85 5.01
N PHE A 246 -21.35 -22.56 4.93
CA PHE A 246 -20.67 -21.97 3.77
C PHE A 246 -19.27 -22.56 3.53
N ALA A 247 -18.47 -22.78 4.56
CA ALA A 247 -17.15 -23.40 4.42
C ALA A 247 -17.25 -24.89 4.08
N SER A 248 -18.29 -25.58 4.54
CA SER A 248 -18.52 -26.99 4.23
C SER A 248 -18.82 -27.22 2.74
N GLU A 249 -19.35 -26.22 2.02
CA GLU A 249 -19.54 -26.28 0.57
C GLU A 249 -18.21 -26.49 -0.19
N TYR A 250 -17.08 -25.99 0.35
CA TYR A 250 -15.77 -26.03 -0.31
C TYR A 250 -14.79 -27.01 0.35
N ALA A 251 -15.18 -27.65 1.45
CA ALA A 251 -14.33 -28.59 2.17
C ALA A 251 -15.16 -29.67 2.87
N SER A 252 -15.48 -30.74 2.14
CA SER A 252 -16.10 -31.94 2.71
C SER A 252 -15.02 -32.88 3.24
N TYR A 253 -14.76 -32.79 4.55
CA TYR A 253 -13.74 -33.59 5.23
C TYR A 253 -14.30 -34.84 5.93
N ARG A 254 -15.61 -34.88 6.20
CA ARG A 254 -16.28 -36.04 6.81
C ARG A 254 -16.68 -37.00 5.71
N VAL A 255 -15.99 -38.13 5.66
CA VAL A 255 -16.32 -39.20 4.73
C VAL A 255 -16.81 -40.39 5.55
N GLU A 256 -18.06 -40.79 5.35
CA GLU A 256 -18.67 -41.93 6.06
C GLU A 256 -18.03 -43.26 5.64
N ASP A 257 -17.53 -43.33 4.41
CA ASP A 257 -16.80 -44.46 3.86
C ASP A 257 -15.29 -44.13 3.80
N ALA A 258 -14.48 -44.87 4.56
CA ALA A 258 -13.03 -44.69 4.60
C ALA A 258 -12.32 -44.95 3.25
N SER A 259 -13.02 -45.52 2.26
CA SER A 259 -12.53 -45.70 0.89
C SER A 259 -12.69 -44.47 -0.02
N VAL A 260 -13.50 -43.49 0.40
CA VAL A 260 -13.74 -42.27 -0.37
C VAL A 260 -12.79 -41.17 0.14
N GLU A 261 -12.08 -40.51 -0.77
CA GLU A 261 -11.21 -39.41 -0.38
C GLU A 261 -12.04 -38.15 -0.04
N PRO A 262 -11.65 -37.38 0.99
CA PRO A 262 -12.25 -36.08 1.27
C PRO A 262 -12.21 -35.16 0.06
N MET A 263 -13.34 -34.51 -0.24
CA MET A 263 -13.43 -33.51 -1.31
C MET A 263 -13.09 -32.13 -0.75
N ILE A 264 -11.83 -31.72 -0.91
CA ILE A 264 -11.34 -30.42 -0.45
C ILE A 264 -11.05 -29.53 -1.67
N GLU A 265 -11.99 -28.65 -1.99
CA GLU A 265 -11.82 -27.64 -3.04
C GLU A 265 -11.02 -26.44 -2.52
N SER A 266 -11.18 -26.11 -1.22
CA SER A 266 -10.47 -25.03 -0.56
C SER A 266 -9.83 -25.47 0.76
N VAL A 267 -8.50 -25.43 0.79
CA VAL A 267 -7.71 -25.62 2.03
C VAL A 267 -8.05 -24.55 3.06
N LEU A 268 -8.45 -23.36 2.61
CA LEU A 268 -8.81 -22.23 3.48
C LEU A 268 -10.17 -22.45 4.14
N ALA A 269 -11.13 -23.03 3.40
CA ALA A 269 -12.39 -23.46 3.98
C ALA A 269 -12.18 -24.56 5.03
N LEU A 270 -11.29 -25.53 4.75
CA LEU A 270 -10.89 -26.56 5.71
C LEU A 270 -10.27 -25.96 6.99
N GLU A 271 -9.43 -24.94 6.85
CA GLU A 271 -8.86 -24.17 7.97
C GLU A 271 -9.96 -23.46 8.79
N VAL A 272 -10.96 -22.84 8.14
CA VAL A 272 -12.11 -22.22 8.82
C VAL A 272 -12.91 -23.26 9.62
N LEU A 273 -13.17 -24.44 9.03
CA LEU A 273 -13.88 -25.52 9.71
C LEU A 273 -13.11 -26.04 10.94
N ALA A 274 -11.78 -26.16 10.85
CA ALA A 274 -10.94 -26.52 11.98
C ALA A 274 -11.11 -25.52 13.14
N ARG A 275 -11.04 -24.22 12.83
CA ARG A 275 -11.18 -23.12 13.80
C ARG A 275 -12.57 -23.08 14.47
N ILE A 276 -13.62 -23.37 13.72
CA ILE A 276 -14.99 -23.50 14.28
C ILE A 276 -15.05 -24.69 15.25
N HIS A 277 -14.38 -25.79 14.93
CA HIS A 277 -14.37 -26.97 15.77
C HIS A 277 -13.52 -26.84 17.05
N GLU A 278 -12.56 -25.91 17.14
CA GLU A 278 -11.71 -25.77 18.33
C GLU A 278 -12.50 -25.64 19.63
N ARG A 279 -13.64 -24.95 19.59
CA ARG A 279 -14.53 -24.76 20.75
C ARG A 279 -15.65 -25.78 20.82
N LYS A 280 -16.16 -26.24 19.68
CA LYS A 280 -17.36 -27.10 19.59
C LYS A 280 -17.06 -28.59 19.66
N ASN A 281 -15.97 -29.02 19.03
CA ASN A 281 -15.54 -30.40 18.95
C ASN A 281 -14.01 -30.45 18.75
N PRO A 282 -13.23 -30.29 19.84
CA PRO A 282 -11.77 -30.23 19.78
C PRO A 282 -11.13 -31.46 19.12
N GLN A 283 -11.73 -32.66 19.29
CA GLN A 283 -11.27 -33.88 18.62
C GLN A 283 -11.35 -33.77 17.10
N GLU A 284 -12.42 -33.15 16.59
CA GLU A 284 -12.58 -32.94 15.15
C GLU A 284 -11.62 -31.87 14.62
N ALA A 285 -11.41 -30.78 15.36
CA ALA A 285 -10.39 -29.79 15.02
C ALA A 285 -9.00 -30.44 14.91
N ALA A 286 -8.65 -31.30 15.87
CA ALA A 286 -7.37 -32.03 15.86
C ALA A 286 -7.21 -32.92 14.61
N ARG A 287 -8.28 -33.62 14.18
CA ARG A 287 -8.28 -34.42 12.94
C ARG A 287 -8.06 -33.56 11.71
N ILE A 288 -8.73 -32.42 11.63
CA ILE A 288 -8.57 -31.51 10.49
C ILE A 288 -7.14 -30.94 10.45
N TYR A 289 -6.57 -30.57 11.61
CA TYR A 289 -5.17 -30.12 11.67
C TYR A 289 -4.16 -31.19 11.25
N ASP A 290 -4.39 -32.46 11.62
CA ASP A 290 -3.59 -33.57 11.08
C ASP A 290 -3.73 -33.66 9.56
N LEU A 291 -4.95 -33.56 9.03
CA LEU A 291 -5.24 -33.65 7.60
C LEU A 291 -4.57 -32.51 6.80
N LEU A 292 -4.59 -31.29 7.34
CA LEU A 292 -3.86 -30.13 6.81
C LEU A 292 -2.35 -30.41 6.81
N GLY A 293 -1.76 -30.82 7.94
CA GLY A 293 -0.32 -31.07 8.04
C GLY A 293 0.19 -32.25 7.22
N THR A 294 -0.64 -33.27 6.99
CA THR A 294 -0.22 -34.52 6.33
C THR A 294 -0.53 -34.57 4.84
N LYS A 295 -1.61 -33.91 4.38
CA LYS A 295 -2.08 -33.99 2.99
C LYS A 295 -2.17 -32.63 2.30
N TYR A 296 -2.97 -31.71 2.84
CA TYR A 296 -3.42 -30.53 2.07
C TYR A 296 -2.56 -29.29 2.20
N ASP A 297 -1.72 -29.19 3.24
CA ASP A 297 -0.92 -28.00 3.53
C ASP A 297 0.36 -28.33 4.33
N LYS A 298 1.17 -29.18 3.72
CA LYS A 298 2.38 -29.75 4.33
C LYS A 298 3.43 -28.69 4.66
N ILE A 299 3.46 -27.57 3.94
CA ILE A 299 4.40 -26.48 4.19
C ILE A 299 4.18 -25.87 5.59
N ARG A 300 2.94 -25.83 6.07
CA ARG A 300 2.55 -25.36 7.41
C ARG A 300 2.42 -26.51 8.44
N VAL A 301 2.97 -27.71 8.20
CA VAL A 301 2.85 -28.86 9.13
C VAL A 301 3.23 -28.55 10.58
N ARG A 302 4.28 -27.76 10.81
CA ARG A 302 4.69 -27.35 12.17
C ARG A 302 3.69 -26.39 12.81
N TYR A 303 3.05 -25.55 12.01
CA TYR A 303 2.00 -24.65 12.46
C TYR A 303 0.74 -25.45 12.85
N TRP A 304 0.33 -26.42 12.02
CA TRP A 304 -0.82 -27.29 12.34
C TRP A 304 -0.59 -28.16 13.58
N ALA A 305 0.61 -28.70 13.75
CA ALA A 305 0.98 -29.41 14.97
C ALA A 305 0.90 -28.50 16.21
N PHE A 306 1.30 -27.23 16.09
CA PHE A 306 1.20 -26.25 17.16
C PHE A 306 -0.26 -25.88 17.48
N GLU A 307 -1.11 -25.61 16.49
CA GLU A 307 -2.54 -25.34 16.74
C GLU A 307 -3.23 -26.54 17.40
N LYS A 308 -2.93 -27.76 16.94
CA LYS A 308 -3.44 -28.99 17.56
C LYS A 308 -3.03 -29.13 19.03
N GLN A 309 -1.81 -28.73 19.42
CA GLN A 309 -1.35 -28.78 20.81
C GLN A 309 -2.10 -27.83 21.75
N LYS A 310 -2.71 -26.76 21.22
CA LYS A 310 -3.54 -25.84 22.03
C LYS A 310 -4.89 -26.44 22.37
N LEU A 311 -5.34 -27.45 21.62
CA LEU A 311 -6.58 -28.15 21.91
C LEU A 311 -6.35 -29.00 23.16
N HIS A 312 -7.12 -28.75 24.22
CA HIS A 312 -7.14 -29.58 25.43
C HIS A 312 -7.87 -30.91 25.18
N VAL A 313 -7.39 -31.68 24.20
CA VAL A 313 -7.99 -32.94 23.72
C VAL A 313 -7.40 -34.14 24.43
#